data_AF-A0A8T3ZV80-F1
#
_entry.id   AF-A0A8T3ZV80-F1
#
_cell.length_a   1.000
_cell.length_b   1.000
_cell.length_c   1.000
_cell.angle_alpha   90.00
_cell.angle_beta   90.00
_cell.angle_gamma   90.00
#
_symmetry.space_group_name_H-M   'P 1'
#
loop_
_entity.id
_entity.type
_entity.pdbx_description
1 polymer ?
#
loop_
_entity_poly.entity_id
_entity_poly.type
_entity_poly.pdbx_seq_one_letter_code
_entity_poly.pdbx_strand_id
1 'polypeptide(L)'
;MVWELQNSRQLRNHQFTVIGANNSTIIYATLICKPVNGVKILDPVLSVKSPTGITKFDDDSYTAGCNHFFSSKVLFSSGEVSNGIWDAWASGYQGLGDEVGPYRLDVYLSGAGSLKRGGVHIPPSVKQGAQIVAVYVEIYEGATSWDIRQLNDKVEKFRCILGVYALKQCLLEHAKDAALEDALEGLKKENMRIANDPPRTDYMYKFSLPSPSNIQPNNNSLLEQQRAEFLNALMDSKILLDAYVTSVERFQGAMIDGESEYVVIQSQEVQKYLGLLNENQNRLSNITNSLHMYLIEHESEINSSLLTYQEQLLSNGFSTEEITALQNAGYTTQGIDELKTTILALNSQNTTKLIQSLGNLTSGITEYDQTMGEHRLAVEIFVNDQHSPIQPNGQASGQVIITGTCGLTFPDGNSVNYGSLIPNSISPQVTLNMTNTGTVPATLQVSGSDWLDGSSNPQMFVNRTHYNVTSGTYVQKSPLQSFDQILTNSFNPATILETFWQLQAILMNPSFIGTTTQTMDFTTIC
;
A
#
# COMPACT_ATOMS: atom_id res chain seq x y z
N MET A 1 21.25 1.08 -11.36
CA MET A 1 22.20 0.12 -10.74
C MET A 1 22.31 0.47 -9.27
N VAL A 2 22.13 -0.49 -8.37
CA VAL A 2 22.05 -0.27 -6.92
C VAL A 2 23.24 -0.90 -6.21
N TRP A 3 23.90 -0.15 -5.31
CA TRP A 3 24.91 -0.69 -4.40
C TRP A 3 24.48 -0.48 -2.95
N GLU A 4 24.35 -1.58 -2.19
CA GLU A 4 24.09 -1.54 -0.75
C GLU A 4 25.37 -1.96 0.00
N LEU A 5 25.73 -1.20 1.05
CA LEU A 5 26.92 -1.46 1.86
C LEU A 5 26.55 -1.63 3.34
N GLN A 6 27.05 -2.69 3.95
CA GLN A 6 27.06 -2.86 5.41
C GLN A 6 28.45 -2.49 5.95
N ASN A 7 28.49 -1.48 6.83
CA ASN A 7 29.62 -1.11 7.71
C ASN A 7 31.04 -1.16 7.11
N SER A 8 31.52 -0.06 6.53
CA SER A 8 32.98 0.10 6.33
C SER A 8 33.48 1.52 6.52
N ARG A 9 34.50 1.68 7.38
CA ARG A 9 35.19 2.94 7.74
C ARG A 9 36.08 3.54 6.63
N GLN A 10 36.06 3.02 5.41
CA GLN A 10 36.91 3.50 4.32
C GLN A 10 36.07 4.09 3.19
N LEU A 11 36.48 5.28 2.72
CA LEU A 11 36.02 5.88 1.47
C LEU A 11 36.18 4.84 0.36
N ARG A 12 35.08 4.30 -0.17
CA ARG A 12 35.12 3.38 -1.31
C ARG A 12 34.80 4.16 -2.56
N ASN A 13 35.72 4.09 -3.53
CA ASN A 13 35.47 4.55 -4.88
C ASN A 13 34.64 3.48 -5.60
N HIS A 14 33.51 3.88 -6.17
CA HIS A 14 32.64 3.00 -6.96
C HIS A 14 32.85 3.29 -8.44
N GLN A 15 33.24 2.25 -9.18
CA GLN A 15 33.37 2.33 -10.63
C GLN A 15 32.16 1.73 -11.33
N PHE A 16 31.65 2.46 -12.32
CA PHE A 16 30.65 1.96 -13.26
C PHE A 16 31.07 2.31 -14.69
N THR A 17 30.66 1.49 -15.66
CA THR A 17 30.98 1.70 -17.06
C THR A 17 29.71 2.02 -17.82
N VAL A 18 29.74 3.10 -18.59
CA VAL A 18 28.68 3.50 -19.50
C VAL A 18 29.04 3.02 -20.90
N ILE A 19 28.13 2.31 -21.57
CA ILE A 19 28.33 1.76 -22.92
C ILE A 19 27.12 2.07 -23.80
N GLY A 20 27.37 2.62 -24.98
CA GLY A 20 26.31 2.96 -25.94
C GLY A 20 25.62 4.30 -25.67
N ALA A 21 26.21 5.17 -24.83
CA ALA A 21 25.72 6.52 -24.64
C ALA A 21 25.87 7.36 -25.90
N ASN A 22 24.91 8.25 -26.13
CA ASN A 22 24.90 9.22 -27.20
C ASN A 22 24.65 10.63 -26.63
N ASN A 23 24.50 11.62 -27.52
CA ASN A 23 24.35 13.00 -27.09
C ASN A 23 23.07 13.25 -26.29
N SER A 24 22.03 12.41 -26.38
CA SER A 24 20.80 12.55 -25.56
C SER A 24 20.90 11.89 -24.18
N THR A 25 21.97 11.16 -23.88
CA THR A 25 22.09 10.40 -22.63
C THR A 25 22.31 11.33 -21.44
N ILE A 26 21.60 11.08 -20.34
CA ILE A 26 21.70 11.77 -19.06
C ILE A 26 22.07 10.76 -17.97
N ILE A 27 22.96 11.13 -17.06
CA ILE A 27 23.32 10.31 -15.89
C ILE A 27 22.85 11.00 -14.61
N TYR A 28 22.18 10.22 -13.77
CA TYR A 28 21.81 10.58 -12.40
C TYR A 28 22.56 9.68 -11.43
N ALA A 29 23.19 10.27 -10.42
CA ALA A 29 23.73 9.55 -9.29
C ALA A 29 23.12 10.12 -8.01
N THR A 30 22.54 9.25 -7.19
CA THR A 30 21.89 9.60 -5.93
C THR A 30 22.53 8.82 -4.79
N LEU A 31 22.96 9.52 -3.75
CA LEU A 31 23.46 8.92 -2.52
C LEU A 31 22.38 8.95 -1.45
N ILE A 32 21.95 7.80 -0.94
CA ILE A 32 20.92 7.67 0.09
C ILE A 32 21.55 7.16 1.39
N CYS A 33 21.39 7.90 2.48
CA CYS A 33 21.89 7.50 3.79
C CYS A 33 20.75 7.03 4.70
N LYS A 34 20.90 5.84 5.31
CA LYS A 34 20.01 5.35 6.38
C LYS A 34 20.74 5.46 7.72
N PRO A 35 20.22 6.18 8.72
CA PRO A 35 20.82 6.23 10.04
C PRO A 35 20.73 4.86 10.69
N VAL A 36 21.85 4.42 11.26
CA VAL A 36 21.91 3.24 12.11
C VAL A 36 21.97 3.75 13.55
N ASN A 37 21.05 3.27 14.41
CA ASN A 37 21.04 3.54 15.85
C ASN A 37 20.91 5.03 16.25
N GLY A 38 20.20 5.85 15.46
CA GLY A 38 19.95 7.25 15.82
C GLY A 38 21.18 8.16 15.78
N VAL A 39 22.31 7.67 15.23
CA VAL A 39 23.51 8.50 15.02
C VAL A 39 23.23 9.47 13.87
N LYS A 40 23.44 10.76 14.13
CA LYS A 40 23.29 11.83 13.14
C LYS A 40 24.39 11.66 12.08
N ILE A 41 23.99 11.43 10.84
CA ILE A 41 24.92 11.46 9.70
C ILE A 41 25.15 12.93 9.36
N LEU A 42 26.42 13.35 9.33
CA LEU A 42 26.80 14.72 8.99
C LEU A 42 27.18 14.77 7.51
N ASP A 43 26.36 15.50 6.75
CA ASP A 43 26.62 16.11 5.43
C ASP A 43 27.43 15.22 4.45
N PRO A 44 26.79 14.19 3.87
CA PRO A 44 27.42 13.34 2.86
C PRO A 44 27.50 14.07 1.50
N VAL A 45 28.71 14.25 0.99
CA VAL A 45 28.99 14.80 -0.34
C VAL A 45 29.09 13.67 -1.35
N LEU A 46 28.28 13.71 -2.41
CA LEU A 46 28.44 12.84 -3.57
C LEU A 46 29.27 13.55 -4.63
N SER A 47 30.32 12.89 -5.11
CA SER A 47 31.10 13.36 -6.25
C SER A 47 31.19 12.29 -7.31
N VAL A 48 31.04 12.69 -8.58
CA VAL A 48 31.07 11.79 -9.73
C VAL A 48 32.01 12.37 -10.78
N LYS A 49 32.89 11.53 -11.31
CA LYS A 49 33.87 11.88 -12.35
C LYS A 49 33.65 11.03 -13.60
N SER A 50 33.54 11.72 -14.72
CA SER A 50 33.38 11.15 -16.06
C SER A 50 34.72 10.67 -16.65
N PRO A 51 34.68 9.80 -17.68
CA PRO A 51 35.86 9.35 -18.43
C PRO A 51 36.63 10.51 -19.08
N THR A 52 35.93 11.60 -19.44
CA THR A 52 36.52 12.79 -20.06
C THR A 52 37.12 13.76 -19.03
N GLY A 53 37.02 13.44 -17.73
CA GLY A 53 37.57 14.22 -16.64
C GLY A 53 36.63 15.28 -16.05
N ILE A 54 35.42 15.45 -16.60
CA ILE A 54 34.38 16.29 -16.00
C ILE A 54 34.02 15.70 -14.63
N THR A 55 34.13 16.51 -13.59
CA THR A 55 33.76 16.15 -12.22
C THR A 55 32.63 17.06 -11.77
N LYS A 56 31.57 16.47 -11.23
CA LYS A 56 30.46 17.19 -10.59
C LYS A 56 30.27 16.64 -9.19
N PHE A 57 29.90 17.50 -8.26
CA PHE A 57 29.57 17.13 -6.90
C PHE A 57 28.31 17.87 -6.47
N ASP A 58 27.62 17.29 -5.50
CA ASP A 58 26.47 17.92 -4.85
C ASP A 58 26.65 17.81 -3.33
N ASP A 59 26.55 18.96 -2.68
CA ASP A 59 26.76 19.20 -1.24
C ASP A 59 25.46 19.73 -0.58
N ASP A 60 24.43 20.02 -1.39
CA ASP A 60 23.24 20.72 -0.91
C ASP A 60 22.05 19.77 -0.74
N SER A 61 21.71 19.46 0.51
CA SER A 61 20.44 19.92 1.11
C SER A 61 20.12 19.16 2.41
N TYR A 62 20.43 19.81 3.53
CA TYR A 62 19.75 19.54 4.78
C TYR A 62 18.26 19.90 4.62
N THR A 63 17.38 18.92 4.45
CA THR A 63 15.94 19.15 4.53
C THR A 63 15.56 19.32 6.00
N ALA A 64 15.42 20.56 6.47
CA ALA A 64 14.97 20.84 7.82
C ALA A 64 13.57 20.25 8.04
N GLY A 65 13.47 19.15 8.78
CA GLY A 65 12.21 18.46 9.08
C GLY A 65 12.22 16.95 8.77
N CYS A 66 13.16 16.47 7.95
CA CYS A 66 13.35 15.05 7.71
C CYS A 66 14.33 14.49 8.74
N ASN A 67 13.82 14.11 9.92
CA ASN A 67 14.57 13.19 10.76
C ASN A 67 14.74 11.89 9.95
N HIS A 68 15.97 11.62 9.49
CA HIS A 68 16.49 10.29 9.09
C HIS A 68 16.79 9.99 7.60
N PHE A 69 16.71 10.92 6.65
CA PHE A 69 17.14 10.64 5.27
C PHE A 69 17.92 11.82 4.65
N PHE A 70 19.04 11.51 4.02
CA PHE A 70 19.82 12.44 3.19
C PHE A 70 19.89 11.91 1.77
N SER A 71 19.68 12.80 0.78
CA SER A 71 19.89 12.52 -0.64
C SER A 71 20.74 13.61 -1.29
N SER A 72 21.88 13.23 -1.87
CA SER A 72 22.69 14.12 -2.72
C SER A 72 22.61 13.63 -4.17
N LYS A 73 22.45 14.55 -5.13
CA LYS A 73 22.14 14.25 -6.53
C LYS A 73 23.09 14.95 -7.51
N VAL A 74 23.84 14.16 -8.26
CA VAL A 74 24.70 14.68 -9.35
C VAL A 74 24.08 14.39 -10.72
N LEU A 75 23.96 15.44 -11.54
CA LEU A 75 23.37 15.39 -12.89
C LEU A 75 24.39 15.70 -13.99
N PHE A 76 24.53 14.79 -14.95
CA PHE A 76 25.24 15.04 -16.21
C PHE A 76 24.24 15.17 -17.35
N SER A 77 24.23 16.33 -17.99
CA SER A 77 23.34 16.68 -19.08
C SER A 77 23.76 16.05 -20.42
N SER A 78 22.84 16.13 -21.38
CA SER A 78 23.04 15.79 -22.79
C SER A 78 24.35 16.39 -23.32
N GLY A 79 25.25 15.53 -23.82
CA GLY A 79 26.57 15.91 -24.34
C GLY A 79 27.72 15.89 -23.32
N GLU A 80 27.44 15.80 -22.02
CA GLU A 80 28.46 15.57 -20.97
C GLU A 80 28.68 14.08 -20.71
N VAL A 81 27.76 13.23 -21.15
CA VAL A 81 27.84 11.77 -20.97
C VAL A 81 28.61 11.12 -22.11
N SER A 82 29.65 10.36 -21.76
CA SER A 82 30.44 9.58 -22.70
C SER A 82 30.55 8.12 -22.28
N ASN A 83 30.81 7.26 -23.27
CA ASN A 83 31.22 5.87 -23.01
C ASN A 83 32.53 5.83 -22.21
N GLY A 84 32.65 4.87 -21.31
CA GLY A 84 33.88 4.68 -20.51
C GLY A 84 33.60 4.41 -19.05
N ILE A 85 34.67 4.41 -18.25
CA ILE A 85 34.63 4.16 -16.80
C ILE A 85 34.41 5.48 -16.07
N TRP A 86 33.38 5.51 -15.23
CA TRP A 86 33.02 6.60 -14.35
C TRP A 86 33.37 6.22 -12.91
N ASP A 87 33.84 7.19 -12.14
CA ASP A 87 34.15 7.05 -10.72
C ASP A 87 33.13 7.84 -9.90
N ALA A 88 32.51 7.22 -8.89
CA ALA A 88 31.64 7.88 -7.92
C ALA A 88 32.17 7.63 -6.50
N TRP A 89 32.28 8.70 -5.71
CA TRP A 89 32.68 8.60 -4.32
C TRP A 89 31.76 9.43 -3.42
N ALA A 90 31.47 8.87 -2.25
CA ALA A 90 30.83 9.56 -1.14
C ALA A 90 31.90 9.95 -0.12
N SER A 91 31.88 11.20 0.35
CA SER A 91 32.77 11.68 1.41
C SER A 91 32.01 12.56 2.39
N GLY A 92 32.36 12.52 3.68
CA GLY A 92 31.87 13.52 4.64
C GLY A 92 32.65 14.83 4.55
N TYR A 93 32.02 15.94 4.92
CA TYR A 93 32.66 17.26 4.93
C TYR A 93 33.79 17.33 6.00
N GLN A 94 35.01 17.60 5.53
CA GLN A 94 36.25 17.97 6.23
C GLN A 94 36.46 17.56 7.72
N GLY A 95 37.31 16.56 7.94
CA GLY A 95 38.35 16.62 9.00
C GLY A 95 37.98 16.22 10.42
N LEU A 96 36.71 15.91 10.72
CA LEU A 96 36.32 15.23 11.95
C LEU A 96 36.10 13.77 11.58
N GLY A 97 36.85 12.84 12.20
CA GLY A 97 36.90 11.42 11.84
C GLY A 97 35.63 10.62 12.11
N ASP A 98 34.47 11.17 11.77
CA ASP A 98 33.17 10.65 12.14
C ASP A 98 32.55 9.79 11.01
N GLU A 99 31.81 8.81 11.47
CA GLU A 99 31.38 7.64 10.72
C GLU A 99 30.37 8.00 9.64
N VAL A 100 30.75 7.84 8.37
CA VAL A 100 29.76 7.77 7.28
C VAL A 100 29.02 6.44 7.51
N GLY A 101 27.78 6.52 8.02
CA GLY A 101 26.91 5.36 8.18
C GLY A 101 26.71 4.61 6.86
N PRO A 102 26.07 3.43 6.87
CA PRO A 102 25.78 2.72 5.63
C PRO A 102 25.01 3.62 4.67
N TYR A 103 25.54 3.72 3.46
CA TYR A 103 24.94 4.45 2.37
C TYR A 103 24.63 3.52 1.21
N ARG A 104 23.59 3.88 0.46
CA ARG A 104 23.22 3.27 -0.80
C ARG A 104 23.52 4.28 -1.90
N LEU A 105 24.27 3.86 -2.91
CA LEU A 105 24.47 4.65 -4.12
C LEU A 105 23.57 4.08 -5.20
N ASP A 106 22.75 4.93 -5.81
CA ASP A 106 21.91 4.59 -6.94
C ASP A 106 22.36 5.38 -8.17
N VAL A 107 22.71 4.70 -9.25
CA VAL A 107 23.09 5.33 -10.52
C VAL A 107 22.09 4.94 -11.60
N TYR A 108 21.52 5.94 -12.25
CA TYR A 108 20.54 5.84 -13.33
C TYR A 108 21.09 6.47 -14.60
N LEU A 109 20.67 5.93 -15.74
CA LEU A 109 21.00 6.42 -17.07
C LEU A 109 19.67 6.54 -17.84
N SER A 110 19.35 7.74 -18.31
CA SER A 110 18.21 8.01 -19.20
C SER A 110 18.73 8.28 -20.60
N GLY A 111 18.03 7.79 -21.62
CA GLY A 111 18.48 7.78 -23.02
C GLY A 111 19.29 6.54 -23.41
N ALA A 112 19.91 6.58 -24.59
CA ALA A 112 20.60 5.43 -25.16
C ALA A 112 21.81 4.99 -24.31
N GLY A 113 22.02 3.68 -24.23
CA GLY A 113 23.18 3.08 -23.57
C GLY A 113 22.82 2.07 -22.49
N SER A 114 23.83 1.61 -21.76
CA SER A 114 23.70 0.65 -20.66
C SER A 114 24.77 0.90 -19.61
N LEU A 115 24.44 0.60 -18.35
CA LEU A 115 25.37 0.65 -17.22
C LEU A 115 25.88 -0.76 -16.92
N LYS A 116 27.21 -0.91 -16.79
CA LYS A 116 27.84 -2.12 -16.28
C LYS A 116 28.62 -1.81 -15.00
N ARG A 117 28.56 -2.72 -14.03
CA ARG A 117 29.33 -2.57 -12.80
C ARG A 117 30.81 -2.72 -13.15
N GLY A 118 31.65 -1.75 -12.76
CA GLY A 118 33.09 -1.85 -12.92
C GLY A 118 33.62 -3.03 -12.12
N GLY A 119 34.34 -3.93 -12.78
CA GLY A 119 34.93 -5.12 -12.15
C GLY A 119 35.84 -4.70 -11.00
N VAL A 120 35.50 -5.12 -9.79
CA VAL A 120 36.35 -4.91 -8.62
C VAL A 120 37.68 -5.65 -8.86
N HIS A 121 38.79 -4.93 -8.92
CA HIS A 121 40.11 -5.55 -8.89
C HIS A 121 40.40 -6.01 -7.45
N ILE A 122 40.15 -7.29 -7.18
CA ILE A 122 40.52 -7.95 -5.91
C ILE A 122 41.77 -8.80 -6.21
N PRO A 123 42.90 -8.62 -5.49
CA PRO A 123 44.06 -9.49 -5.65
C PRO A 123 43.69 -10.96 -5.35
N PRO A 124 44.31 -11.93 -6.05
CA PRO A 124 43.80 -13.28 -6.16
C PRO A 124 43.96 -14.07 -4.85
N SER A 125 42.85 -14.25 -4.12
CA SER A 125 42.60 -15.46 -3.33
C SER A 125 41.13 -15.53 -2.90
N VAL A 126 40.61 -16.76 -2.87
CA VAL A 126 39.26 -17.22 -2.46
C VAL A 126 38.29 -17.51 -3.62
N LYS A 127 37.82 -18.76 -3.61
CA LYS A 127 37.10 -19.49 -4.66
C LYS A 127 35.63 -19.08 -4.78
N GLN A 128 35.11 -19.27 -6.00
CA GLN A 128 33.71 -19.19 -6.40
C GLN A 128 32.79 -20.15 -5.64
N GLY A 129 31.56 -19.70 -5.41
CA GLY A 129 30.42 -20.57 -5.14
C GLY A 129 29.19 -19.79 -4.69
N ALA A 130 28.39 -19.26 -5.63
CA ALA A 130 26.93 -19.14 -5.54
C ALA A 130 26.39 -18.36 -6.77
N GLN A 131 25.38 -18.93 -7.42
CA GLN A 131 24.53 -18.26 -8.41
C GLN A 131 23.74 -17.14 -7.72
N ILE A 132 23.73 -15.95 -8.31
CA ILE A 132 22.84 -14.85 -7.91
C ILE A 132 21.73 -14.74 -8.95
N VAL A 133 20.51 -14.84 -8.42
CA VAL A 133 19.21 -14.67 -9.05
C VAL A 133 18.88 -13.18 -9.14
N ALA A 134 18.31 -12.80 -10.29
CA ALA A 134 17.52 -11.60 -10.62
C ALA A 134 18.02 -10.19 -10.22
N VAL A 135 18.14 -9.34 -11.24
CA VAL A 135 18.43 -7.91 -11.17
C VAL A 135 17.11 -7.15 -11.25
N TYR A 136 16.80 -6.31 -10.26
CA TYR A 136 15.78 -5.27 -10.33
C TYR A 136 16.33 -4.07 -11.10
N VAL A 137 15.55 -3.56 -12.04
CA VAL A 137 15.84 -2.39 -12.88
C VAL A 137 14.69 -1.40 -12.70
N GLU A 138 14.95 -0.27 -12.07
CA GLU A 138 14.11 0.93 -12.16
C GLU A 138 14.73 1.90 -13.16
N ILE A 139 13.94 2.29 -14.16
CA ILE A 139 14.22 3.33 -15.14
C ILE A 139 13.20 4.44 -14.88
N TYR A 140 13.68 5.67 -14.66
CA TYR A 140 12.84 6.87 -14.77
C TYR A 140 12.75 7.27 -16.24
N GLU A 141 11.79 6.67 -16.93
CA GLU A 141 11.15 7.14 -18.16
C GLU A 141 9.75 6.52 -18.13
N GLY A 142 8.80 7.23 -17.51
CA GLY A 142 7.40 6.80 -17.40
C GLY A 142 7.21 5.61 -16.45
N ALA A 143 6.13 5.63 -15.67
CA ALA A 143 5.72 4.48 -14.89
C ALA A 143 5.61 3.25 -15.82
N THR A 144 6.38 2.19 -15.57
CA THR A 144 6.33 0.99 -16.40
C THR A 144 6.08 -0.27 -15.57
N SER A 145 4.80 -0.68 -15.58
CA SER A 145 4.33 -1.97 -16.10
C SER A 145 4.80 -3.32 -15.51
N TRP A 146 5.64 -3.39 -14.48
CA TRP A 146 6.18 -4.67 -14.00
C TRP A 146 5.36 -5.30 -12.84
N ASP A 147 4.86 -4.53 -11.88
CA ASP A 147 4.19 -5.09 -10.69
C ASP A 147 2.72 -5.50 -10.90
N ILE A 148 1.97 -4.78 -11.75
CA ILE A 148 0.58 -5.14 -12.08
C ILE A 148 0.50 -6.37 -12.99
N ARG A 149 1.56 -6.68 -13.77
CA ARG A 149 1.62 -7.92 -14.57
C ARG A 149 1.69 -9.17 -13.69
N GLN A 150 2.37 -9.10 -12.54
CA GLN A 150 2.35 -10.17 -11.55
C GLN A 150 0.99 -10.29 -10.86
N LEU A 151 0.32 -9.17 -10.59
CA LEU A 151 -1.05 -9.16 -10.09
C LEU A 151 -2.01 -9.84 -11.10
N ASN A 152 -1.86 -9.55 -12.39
CA ASN A 152 -2.72 -10.08 -13.46
C ASN A 152 -2.54 -11.59 -13.70
N ASP A 153 -1.31 -12.09 -13.73
CA ASP A 153 -1.04 -13.54 -13.87
C ASP A 153 -1.53 -14.33 -12.63
N LYS A 154 -1.55 -13.67 -11.46
CA LYS A 154 -2.13 -14.22 -10.22
C LYS A 154 -3.66 -14.17 -10.22
N VAL A 155 -4.28 -13.12 -10.77
CA VAL A 155 -5.75 -12.98 -10.89
C VAL A 155 -6.35 -13.90 -11.95
N GLU A 156 -5.68 -14.12 -13.09
CA GLU A 156 -6.09 -15.12 -14.08
C GLU A 156 -6.10 -16.54 -13.50
N LYS A 157 -5.10 -16.89 -12.68
CA LYS A 157 -5.07 -18.15 -11.92
C LYS A 157 -6.14 -18.21 -10.82
N PHE A 158 -6.55 -17.05 -10.29
CA PHE A 158 -7.60 -16.91 -9.29
C PHE A 158 -9.01 -17.21 -9.85
N ARG A 159 -9.25 -16.94 -11.15
CA ARG A 159 -10.53 -17.23 -11.87
C ARG A 159 -10.96 -18.69 -11.75
N CYS A 160 -10.01 -19.64 -11.78
CA CYS A 160 -10.34 -21.07 -11.78
C CYS A 160 -10.62 -21.65 -10.39
N ILE A 161 -10.15 -21.02 -9.30
CA ILE A 161 -10.04 -21.73 -8.00
C ILE A 161 -11.00 -21.22 -6.92
N LEU A 162 -11.45 -19.94 -6.96
CA LEU A 162 -12.60 -19.51 -6.12
C LEU A 162 -13.91 -20.25 -6.48
N GLY A 163 -13.98 -20.87 -7.66
CA GLY A 163 -15.11 -21.70 -8.09
C GLY A 163 -15.30 -22.98 -7.27
N VAL A 164 -14.32 -23.39 -6.46
CA VAL A 164 -14.28 -24.71 -5.81
C VAL A 164 -15.36 -24.90 -4.73
N TYR A 165 -15.79 -23.83 -4.06
CA TYR A 165 -16.76 -23.95 -2.94
C TYR A 165 -18.20 -23.56 -3.30
N ALA A 166 -18.42 -22.97 -4.47
CA ALA A 166 -19.73 -22.53 -4.95
C ALA A 166 -20.21 -23.29 -6.19
N LEU A 167 -19.59 -24.41 -6.57
CA LEU A 167 -19.69 -24.99 -7.91
C LEU A 167 -21.11 -25.25 -8.42
N LYS A 168 -22.06 -25.66 -7.56
CA LYS A 168 -23.46 -25.89 -7.95
C LYS A 168 -24.30 -24.60 -8.12
N GLN A 169 -23.92 -23.49 -7.48
CA GLN A 169 -24.58 -22.17 -7.62
C GLN A 169 -23.84 -21.26 -8.61
N CYS A 170 -22.53 -21.44 -8.77
CA CYS A 170 -21.64 -20.65 -9.63
C CYS A 170 -21.89 -20.91 -11.13
N LEU A 171 -22.20 -22.15 -11.50
CA LEU A 171 -22.60 -22.52 -12.87
C LEU A 171 -23.86 -21.77 -13.34
N LEU A 172 -24.67 -21.28 -12.40
CA LEU A 172 -25.87 -20.52 -12.68
C LEU A 172 -25.64 -19.05 -13.04
N GLU A 173 -24.42 -18.52 -12.85
CA GLU A 173 -24.18 -17.08 -12.72
C GLU A 173 -22.97 -16.51 -13.47
N HIS A 174 -22.25 -17.32 -14.25
CA HIS A 174 -21.11 -16.89 -15.07
C HIS A 174 -21.45 -15.74 -16.07
N ALA A 175 -22.72 -15.38 -16.29
CA ALA A 175 -23.14 -14.28 -17.17
C ALA A 175 -22.69 -12.88 -16.67
N LYS A 176 -22.10 -12.78 -15.47
CA LYS A 176 -21.55 -11.54 -14.90
C LYS A 176 -20.02 -11.41 -15.02
N ASP A 177 -19.30 -12.42 -15.53
CA ASP A 177 -17.84 -12.44 -15.60
C ASP A 177 -17.23 -11.62 -16.75
N ALA A 178 -18.03 -11.24 -17.75
CA ALA A 178 -17.58 -10.32 -18.81
C ALA A 178 -17.13 -8.95 -18.24
N ALA A 179 -17.72 -8.52 -17.12
CA ALA A 179 -17.33 -7.29 -16.44
C ALA A 179 -15.95 -7.41 -15.77
N LEU A 180 -15.57 -8.60 -15.31
CA LEU A 180 -14.25 -8.86 -14.71
C LEU A 180 -13.16 -8.94 -15.79
N GLU A 181 -13.42 -9.63 -16.90
CA GLU A 181 -12.50 -9.62 -18.05
C GLU A 181 -12.32 -8.22 -18.62
N ASP A 182 -13.41 -7.49 -18.82
CA ASP A 182 -13.35 -6.09 -19.28
C ASP A 182 -12.61 -5.21 -18.26
N ALA A 183 -12.75 -5.46 -16.95
CA ALA A 183 -11.99 -4.75 -15.93
C ALA A 183 -10.49 -5.07 -15.97
N LEU A 184 -10.11 -6.34 -16.06
CA LEU A 184 -8.71 -6.76 -16.11
C LEU A 184 -8.01 -6.33 -17.40
N GLU A 185 -8.68 -6.44 -18.54
CA GLU A 185 -8.17 -5.97 -19.82
C GLU A 185 -8.10 -4.44 -19.88
N GLY A 186 -9.07 -3.76 -19.27
CA GLY A 186 -9.04 -2.32 -19.05
C GLY A 186 -7.82 -1.87 -18.23
N LEU A 187 -7.55 -2.53 -17.09
CA LEU A 187 -6.37 -2.25 -16.27
C LEU A 187 -5.05 -2.47 -17.04
N LYS A 188 -4.96 -3.50 -17.91
CA LYS A 188 -3.79 -3.71 -18.78
C LYS A 188 -3.60 -2.58 -19.77
N LYS A 189 -4.68 -2.18 -20.43
CA LYS A 189 -4.67 -1.16 -21.47
C LYS A 189 -4.28 0.21 -20.89
N GLU A 190 -4.83 0.56 -19.73
CA GLU A 190 -4.63 1.86 -19.10
C GLU A 190 -3.20 2.04 -18.55
N ASN A 191 -2.59 0.96 -18.06
CA ASN A 191 -1.21 0.97 -17.59
C ASN A 191 -0.17 1.18 -18.71
N MET A 192 -0.54 0.93 -19.97
CA MET A 192 0.32 1.22 -21.13
C MET A 192 0.15 2.66 -21.65
N ARG A 193 -0.94 3.36 -21.28
CA ARG A 193 -1.30 4.69 -21.79
C ARG A 193 -0.55 5.84 -21.11
N ILE A 194 -0.30 5.75 -19.80
CA ILE A 194 0.26 6.85 -18.98
C ILE A 194 1.61 7.40 -19.50
N ALA A 195 2.41 6.60 -20.21
CA ALA A 195 3.70 7.04 -20.75
C ALA A 195 3.67 7.51 -22.23
N ASN A 196 2.61 7.19 -22.98
CA ASN A 196 2.60 7.34 -24.45
C ASN A 196 1.40 8.11 -25.01
N ASP A 197 0.35 8.35 -24.22
CA ASP A 197 -0.81 9.09 -24.71
C ASP A 197 -0.56 10.60 -24.75
N PRO A 198 -1.00 11.29 -25.81
CA PRO A 198 -0.81 12.72 -25.94
C PRO A 198 -1.62 13.47 -24.86
N PRO A 199 -1.09 14.59 -24.34
CA PRO A 199 -1.81 15.47 -23.44
C PRO A 199 -3.17 15.88 -24.00
N ARG A 200 -4.20 15.89 -23.15
CA ARG A 200 -5.58 16.19 -23.58
C ARG A 200 -5.86 17.67 -23.51
N THR A 201 -6.43 18.23 -24.59
CA THR A 201 -6.82 19.65 -24.67
C THR A 201 -8.18 19.96 -24.03
N ASP A 202 -8.91 18.94 -23.56
CA ASP A 202 -10.21 19.09 -22.92
C ASP A 202 -10.11 19.24 -21.38
N TYR A 203 -9.02 19.85 -20.90
CA TYR A 203 -8.69 20.03 -19.48
C TYR A 203 -9.64 20.94 -18.70
N MET A 204 -10.56 21.62 -19.38
CA MET A 204 -11.64 22.36 -18.75
C MET A 204 -12.70 21.46 -18.08
N TYR A 205 -12.72 20.17 -18.41
CA TYR A 205 -13.70 19.23 -17.87
C TYR A 205 -13.10 18.36 -16.76
N LYS A 206 -13.91 18.08 -15.73
CA LYS A 206 -13.62 17.06 -14.73
C LYS A 206 -14.02 15.69 -15.25
N PHE A 207 -13.37 14.63 -14.77
CA PHE A 207 -13.83 13.28 -15.07
C PHE A 207 -15.14 13.01 -14.32
N SER A 208 -16.16 12.51 -15.00
CA SER A 208 -17.43 12.14 -14.36
C SER A 208 -17.37 10.66 -14.03
N LEU A 209 -17.26 10.31 -12.75
CA LEU A 209 -17.32 8.92 -12.33
C LEU A 209 -18.68 8.34 -12.73
N PRO A 210 -18.74 7.21 -13.45
CA PRO A 210 -19.99 6.49 -13.65
C PRO A 210 -20.54 6.02 -12.30
N SER A 211 -21.84 5.77 -12.24
CA SER A 211 -22.44 5.16 -11.05
C SER A 211 -21.78 3.79 -10.81
N PRO A 212 -21.40 3.47 -9.56
CA PRO A 212 -20.74 2.22 -9.26
C PRO A 212 -21.68 1.05 -9.60
N SER A 213 -21.15 0.08 -10.32
CA SER A 213 -21.81 -1.20 -10.54
C SER A 213 -21.89 -1.94 -9.21
N ASN A 214 -23.09 -2.24 -8.74
CA ASN A 214 -23.29 -2.90 -7.45
C ASN A 214 -23.73 -4.34 -7.66
N ILE A 215 -22.75 -5.25 -7.71
CA ILE A 215 -23.00 -6.69 -7.66
C ILE A 215 -23.47 -7.02 -6.25
N GLN A 216 -24.72 -7.46 -6.15
CA GLN A 216 -25.29 -7.97 -4.91
C GLN A 216 -24.83 -9.42 -4.68
N PRO A 217 -24.58 -9.82 -3.42
CA PRO A 217 -24.34 -11.21 -3.10
C PRO A 217 -25.60 -12.03 -3.33
N ASN A 218 -25.45 -13.26 -3.79
CA ASN A 218 -26.61 -14.09 -4.14
C ASN A 218 -27.31 -14.67 -2.92
N ASN A 219 -26.58 -14.78 -1.82
CA ASN A 219 -27.10 -15.18 -0.52
C ASN A 219 -26.30 -14.50 0.60
N ASN A 220 -26.73 -14.71 1.85
CA ASN A 220 -26.14 -14.08 3.02
C ASN A 220 -24.91 -14.83 3.57
N SER A 221 -24.34 -15.79 2.84
CA SER A 221 -23.11 -16.43 3.28
C SER A 221 -21.94 -15.44 3.24
N LEU A 222 -21.03 -15.55 4.20
CA LEU A 222 -19.85 -14.69 4.29
C LEU A 222 -19.03 -14.76 3.00
N LEU A 223 -18.84 -15.95 2.44
CA LEU A 223 -18.09 -16.14 1.20
C LEU A 223 -18.71 -15.38 0.01
N GLU A 224 -20.03 -15.43 -0.13
CA GLU A 224 -20.74 -14.76 -1.22
C GLU A 224 -20.74 -13.24 -1.07
N GLN A 225 -20.85 -12.75 0.17
CA GLN A 225 -20.69 -11.33 0.50
C GLN A 225 -19.29 -10.84 0.13
N GLN A 226 -18.25 -11.56 0.59
CA GLN A 226 -16.85 -11.21 0.29
C GLN A 226 -16.55 -11.30 -1.22
N ARG A 227 -17.13 -12.27 -1.94
CA ARG A 227 -17.00 -12.37 -3.40
C ARG A 227 -17.61 -11.15 -4.10
N ALA A 228 -18.86 -10.81 -3.77
CA ALA A 228 -19.54 -9.66 -4.36
C ALA A 228 -18.76 -8.36 -4.07
N GLU A 229 -18.26 -8.21 -2.85
CA GLU A 229 -17.46 -7.05 -2.47
C GLU A 229 -16.13 -6.98 -3.23
N PHE A 230 -15.43 -8.11 -3.37
CA PHE A 230 -14.19 -8.20 -4.15
C PHE A 230 -14.40 -7.76 -5.60
N LEU A 231 -15.46 -8.26 -6.25
CA LEU A 231 -15.78 -7.90 -7.62
C LEU A 231 -16.14 -6.41 -7.77
N ASN A 232 -16.93 -5.87 -6.83
CA ASN A 232 -17.23 -4.44 -6.80
C ASN A 232 -15.96 -3.61 -6.67
N ALA A 233 -15.06 -3.97 -5.76
CA ALA A 233 -13.81 -3.25 -5.57
C ALA A 233 -12.87 -3.35 -6.80
N LEU A 234 -12.87 -4.46 -7.55
CA LEU A 234 -12.14 -4.55 -8.82
C LEU A 234 -12.73 -3.65 -9.90
N MET A 235 -14.05 -3.57 -10.02
CA MET A 235 -14.71 -2.65 -10.97
C MET A 235 -14.43 -1.19 -10.61
N ASP A 236 -14.52 -0.85 -9.32
CA ASP A 236 -14.20 0.48 -8.80
C ASP A 236 -12.74 0.84 -9.16
N SER A 237 -11.80 -0.10 -9.02
CA SER A 237 -10.39 0.10 -9.36
C SER A 237 -10.19 0.50 -10.83
N LYS A 238 -10.88 -0.18 -11.76
CA LYS A 238 -10.84 0.17 -13.20
C LYS A 238 -11.33 1.60 -13.44
N ILE A 239 -12.49 1.94 -12.89
CA ILE A 239 -13.13 3.25 -13.08
C ILE A 239 -12.25 4.37 -12.50
N LEU A 240 -11.70 4.15 -11.31
CA LEU A 240 -10.84 5.11 -10.63
C LEU A 240 -9.50 5.29 -11.36
N LEU A 241 -8.96 4.23 -11.95
CA LEU A 241 -7.74 4.31 -12.75
C LEU A 241 -7.96 5.14 -14.03
N ASP A 242 -9.06 4.92 -14.75
CA ASP A 242 -9.41 5.72 -15.93
C ASP A 242 -9.60 7.21 -15.59
N ALA A 243 -10.25 7.48 -14.45
CA ALA A 243 -10.41 8.84 -13.93
C ALA A 243 -9.07 9.50 -13.58
N TYR A 244 -8.17 8.76 -12.93
CA TYR A 244 -6.82 9.21 -12.60
C TYR A 244 -6.01 9.52 -13.86
N VAL A 245 -5.93 8.58 -14.81
CA VAL A 245 -5.16 8.74 -16.05
C VAL A 245 -5.68 9.91 -16.87
N THR A 246 -7.00 9.99 -17.07
CA THR A 246 -7.61 11.13 -17.78
C THR A 246 -7.27 12.47 -17.12
N SER A 247 -7.24 12.53 -15.79
CA SER A 247 -6.90 13.75 -15.06
C SER A 247 -5.42 14.12 -15.20
N VAL A 248 -4.52 13.13 -15.23
CA VAL A 248 -3.08 13.34 -15.51
C VAL A 248 -2.87 13.88 -16.93
N GLU A 249 -3.53 13.29 -17.93
CA GLU A 249 -3.43 13.75 -19.33
C GLU A 249 -3.96 15.17 -19.51
N ARG A 250 -5.06 15.51 -18.83
CA ARG A 250 -5.63 16.87 -18.82
C ARG A 250 -4.75 17.87 -18.08
N PHE A 251 -4.16 17.47 -16.95
CA PHE A 251 -3.19 18.27 -16.23
C PHE A 251 -1.99 18.64 -17.11
N GLN A 252 -1.43 17.67 -17.84
CA GLN A 252 -0.36 17.91 -18.80
C GLN A 252 -0.80 18.84 -19.94
N GLY A 253 -2.02 18.67 -20.45
CA GLY A 253 -2.56 19.54 -21.49
C GLY A 253 -2.69 21.00 -21.04
N ALA A 254 -3.22 21.23 -19.84
CA ALA A 254 -3.33 22.56 -19.26
C ALA A 254 -1.95 23.22 -19.05
N MET A 255 -0.93 22.44 -18.63
CA MET A 255 0.43 22.95 -18.49
C MET A 255 1.04 23.38 -19.82
N ILE A 256 0.85 22.59 -20.88
CA ILE A 256 1.36 22.89 -22.22
C ILE A 256 0.72 24.15 -22.79
N ASP A 257 -0.59 24.32 -22.59
CA ASP A 257 -1.33 25.48 -23.06
C ASP A 257 -1.12 26.73 -22.18
N GLY A 258 -0.48 26.59 -21.01
CA GLY A 258 -0.22 27.69 -20.07
C GLY A 258 -1.46 28.12 -19.28
N GLU A 259 -2.48 27.29 -19.20
CA GLU A 259 -3.77 27.58 -18.56
C GLU A 259 -3.74 27.23 -17.07
N SER A 260 -3.14 28.11 -16.26
CA SER A 260 -2.83 27.87 -14.85
C SER A 260 -4.03 27.52 -13.97
N GLU A 261 -5.22 28.08 -14.25
CA GLU A 261 -6.46 27.73 -13.54
C GLU A 261 -6.78 26.23 -13.67
N TYR A 262 -6.66 25.70 -14.89
CA TYR A 262 -6.96 24.29 -15.16
C TYR A 262 -5.83 23.36 -14.72
N VAL A 263 -4.59 23.83 -14.67
CA VAL A 263 -3.48 23.09 -14.03
C VAL A 263 -3.82 22.80 -12.56
N VAL A 264 -4.29 23.82 -11.82
CA VAL A 264 -4.69 23.65 -10.42
C VAL A 264 -5.89 22.69 -10.31
N ILE A 265 -6.95 22.90 -11.10
CA ILE A 265 -8.14 22.04 -11.06
C ILE A 265 -7.80 20.57 -11.34
N GLN A 266 -7.02 20.30 -12.38
CA GLN A 266 -6.67 18.93 -12.74
C GLN A 266 -5.71 18.31 -11.74
N SER A 267 -4.80 19.07 -11.13
CA SER A 267 -3.94 18.56 -10.05
C SER A 267 -4.74 18.11 -8.82
N GLN A 268 -5.81 18.82 -8.47
CA GLN A 268 -6.71 18.46 -7.38
C GLN A 268 -7.50 17.18 -7.71
N GLU A 269 -7.96 17.03 -8.96
CA GLU A 269 -8.62 15.79 -9.38
C GLU A 269 -7.65 14.60 -9.39
N VAL A 270 -6.39 14.79 -9.82
CA VAL A 270 -5.33 13.75 -9.71
C VAL A 270 -5.17 13.30 -8.26
N GLN A 271 -5.03 14.25 -7.31
CA GLN A 271 -4.92 13.93 -5.88
C GLN A 271 -6.15 13.20 -5.36
N LYS A 272 -7.35 13.65 -5.72
CA LYS A 272 -8.62 13.02 -5.33
C LYS A 272 -8.73 11.58 -5.83
N TYR A 273 -8.50 11.32 -7.12
CA TYR A 273 -8.60 9.96 -7.65
C TYR A 273 -7.50 9.05 -7.14
N LEU A 274 -6.31 9.59 -6.87
CA LEU A 274 -5.24 8.86 -6.21
C LEU A 274 -5.63 8.44 -4.78
N GLY A 275 -6.26 9.33 -4.01
CA GLY A 275 -6.82 9.01 -2.69
C GLY A 275 -7.88 7.90 -2.76
N LEU A 276 -8.84 8.02 -3.68
CA LEU A 276 -9.89 6.99 -3.88
C LEU A 276 -9.30 5.64 -4.32
N LEU A 277 -8.26 5.64 -5.16
CA LEU A 277 -7.54 4.41 -5.54
C LEU A 277 -6.89 3.75 -4.32
N ASN A 278 -6.31 4.53 -3.42
CA ASN A 278 -5.71 4.02 -2.18
C ASN A 278 -6.75 3.44 -1.22
N GLU A 279 -7.89 4.11 -1.04
CA GLU A 279 -9.00 3.61 -0.24
C GLU A 279 -9.53 2.29 -0.79
N ASN A 280 -9.71 2.20 -2.11
CA ASN A 280 -10.18 1.00 -2.77
C ASN A 280 -9.15 -0.15 -2.72
N GLN A 281 -7.85 0.15 -2.73
CA GLN A 281 -6.80 -0.84 -2.51
C GLN A 281 -6.81 -1.40 -1.09
N ASN A 282 -6.95 -0.54 -0.08
CA ASN A 282 -7.11 -0.97 1.31
C ASN A 282 -8.33 -1.88 1.47
N ARG A 283 -9.44 -1.53 0.81
CA ARG A 283 -10.64 -2.37 0.73
C ARG A 283 -10.33 -3.73 0.08
N LEU A 284 -9.65 -3.76 -1.07
CA LEU A 284 -9.24 -5.01 -1.72
C LEU A 284 -8.33 -5.87 -0.82
N SER A 285 -7.37 -5.26 -0.12
CA SER A 285 -6.47 -5.94 0.81
C SER A 285 -7.24 -6.59 1.96
N ASN A 286 -8.17 -5.84 2.58
CA ASN A 286 -9.02 -6.35 3.66
C ASN A 286 -9.88 -7.53 3.20
N ILE A 287 -10.56 -7.40 2.06
CA ILE A 287 -11.39 -8.47 1.49
C ILE A 287 -10.55 -9.71 1.19
N THR A 288 -9.36 -9.52 0.58
CA THR A 288 -8.45 -10.62 0.23
C THR A 288 -7.94 -11.34 1.49
N ASN A 289 -7.63 -10.61 2.55
CA ASN A 289 -7.23 -11.18 3.84
C ASN A 289 -8.37 -11.93 4.52
N SER A 290 -9.58 -11.36 4.54
CA SER A 290 -10.76 -12.04 5.07
C SER A 290 -11.06 -13.34 4.31
N LEU A 291 -10.97 -13.31 2.99
CA LEU A 291 -11.10 -14.51 2.14
C LEU A 291 -10.00 -15.53 2.44
N HIS A 292 -8.74 -15.09 2.56
CA HIS A 292 -7.62 -15.97 2.86
C HIS A 292 -7.80 -16.68 4.20
N MET A 293 -8.16 -15.94 5.25
CA MET A 293 -8.43 -16.51 6.58
C MET A 293 -9.61 -17.48 6.56
N TYR A 294 -10.70 -17.12 5.88
CA TYR A 294 -11.86 -18.00 5.73
C TYR A 294 -11.49 -19.32 5.06
N LEU A 295 -10.71 -19.28 3.98
CA LEU A 295 -10.29 -20.47 3.25
C LEU A 295 -9.35 -21.37 4.06
N ILE A 296 -8.49 -20.79 4.90
CA ILE A 296 -7.65 -21.57 5.82
C ILE A 296 -8.51 -22.25 6.89
N GLU A 297 -9.43 -21.51 7.51
CA GLU A 297 -10.29 -22.03 8.58
C GLU A 297 -11.20 -23.16 8.10
N HIS A 298 -11.68 -23.07 6.85
CA HIS A 298 -12.64 -24.01 6.27
C HIS A 298 -12.00 -24.97 5.26
N GLU A 299 -10.67 -25.08 5.18
CA GLU A 299 -9.97 -25.85 4.13
C GLU A 299 -10.46 -27.30 4.03
N SER A 300 -10.71 -27.95 5.18
CA SER A 300 -11.16 -29.34 5.23
C SER A 300 -12.57 -29.54 4.67
N GLU A 301 -13.49 -28.63 5.01
CA GLU A 301 -14.86 -28.64 4.50
C GLU A 301 -14.89 -28.33 2.99
N ILE A 302 -14.00 -27.41 2.55
CA ILE A 302 -13.73 -27.08 1.15
C ILE A 302 -13.30 -28.27 0.34
N ASN A 303 -12.27 -28.96 0.80
CA ASN A 303 -11.77 -30.15 0.11
C ASN A 303 -12.82 -31.27 0.07
N SER A 304 -13.58 -31.46 1.14
CA SER A 304 -14.65 -32.48 1.20
C SER A 304 -15.80 -32.18 0.23
N SER A 305 -16.24 -30.92 0.17
CA SER A 305 -17.32 -30.50 -0.73
C SER A 305 -16.89 -30.57 -2.20
N LEU A 306 -15.63 -30.19 -2.50
CA LEU A 306 -15.06 -30.35 -3.84
C LEU A 306 -15.06 -31.82 -4.28
N LEU A 307 -14.58 -32.73 -3.43
CA LEU A 307 -14.56 -34.17 -3.72
C LEU A 307 -15.96 -34.69 -4.02
N THR A 308 -16.94 -34.33 -3.17
CA THR A 308 -18.34 -34.70 -3.36
C THR A 308 -18.87 -34.21 -4.70
N TYR A 309 -18.55 -32.97 -5.07
CA TYR A 309 -18.97 -32.39 -6.34
C TYR A 309 -18.28 -33.03 -7.55
N GLN A 310 -16.99 -33.37 -7.44
CA GLN A 310 -16.25 -34.08 -8.48
C GLN A 310 -16.81 -35.49 -8.72
N GLU A 311 -17.18 -36.20 -7.67
CA GLU A 311 -17.86 -37.50 -7.78
C GLU A 311 -19.22 -37.37 -8.47
N GLN A 312 -19.98 -36.31 -8.15
CA GLN A 312 -21.23 -35.99 -8.85
C GLN A 312 -20.98 -35.70 -10.35
N LEU A 313 -19.94 -34.91 -10.67
CA LEU A 313 -19.59 -34.57 -12.05
C LEU A 313 -19.11 -35.77 -12.87
N LEU A 314 -18.37 -36.69 -12.24
CA LEU A 314 -17.91 -37.93 -12.86
C LEU A 314 -19.08 -38.85 -13.19
N SER A 315 -20.01 -39.00 -12.25
CA SER A 315 -21.15 -39.91 -12.39
C SER A 315 -22.23 -39.38 -13.33
N ASN A 316 -22.58 -38.10 -13.19
CA ASN A 316 -23.77 -37.54 -13.84
C ASN A 316 -23.45 -36.41 -14.84
N GLY A 317 -22.21 -35.89 -14.85
CA GLY A 317 -21.90 -34.64 -15.55
C GLY A 317 -22.54 -33.42 -14.88
N PHE A 318 -22.55 -32.29 -15.60
CA PHE A 318 -23.34 -31.13 -15.20
C PHE A 318 -24.84 -31.43 -15.37
N SER A 319 -25.65 -30.93 -14.44
CA SER A 319 -27.10 -30.91 -14.58
C SER A 319 -27.56 -30.03 -15.75
N THR A 320 -28.80 -30.24 -16.20
CA THR A 320 -29.36 -29.43 -17.28
C THR A 320 -29.50 -27.96 -16.91
N GLU A 321 -29.80 -27.66 -15.64
CA GLU A 321 -29.82 -26.27 -15.15
C GLU A 321 -28.41 -25.63 -15.21
N GLU A 322 -27.38 -26.35 -14.78
CA GLU A 322 -25.99 -25.87 -14.82
C GLU A 322 -25.50 -25.63 -16.25
N ILE A 323 -25.81 -26.55 -17.19
CA ILE A 323 -25.46 -26.39 -18.62
C ILE A 323 -26.17 -25.16 -19.20
N THR A 324 -27.47 -25.01 -18.93
CA THR A 324 -28.26 -23.89 -19.47
C THR A 324 -27.69 -22.55 -19.01
N ALA A 325 -27.29 -22.47 -17.75
CA ALA A 325 -26.79 -21.23 -17.21
C ALA A 325 -25.35 -20.92 -17.61
N LEU A 326 -24.49 -21.93 -17.79
CA LEU A 326 -23.20 -21.78 -18.46
C LEU A 326 -23.34 -21.27 -19.89
N GLN A 327 -24.33 -21.77 -20.65
CA GLN A 327 -24.61 -21.29 -22.00
C GLN A 327 -25.13 -19.85 -21.99
N ASN A 328 -26.00 -19.49 -21.04
CA ASN A 328 -26.43 -18.10 -20.86
C ASN A 328 -25.28 -17.17 -20.48
N ALA A 329 -24.23 -17.72 -19.87
CA ALA A 329 -22.99 -17.02 -19.60
C ALA A 329 -22.02 -16.92 -20.79
N GLY A 330 -22.37 -17.49 -21.94
CA GLY A 330 -21.56 -17.45 -23.15
C GLY A 330 -20.61 -18.64 -23.35
N TYR A 331 -20.65 -19.66 -22.49
CA TYR A 331 -19.83 -20.85 -22.71
C TYR A 331 -20.35 -21.68 -23.88
N THR A 332 -19.43 -21.99 -24.81
CA THR A 332 -19.68 -22.99 -25.86
C THR A 332 -19.70 -24.39 -25.26
N THR A 333 -20.32 -25.36 -25.92
CA THR A 333 -20.29 -26.76 -25.46
C THR A 333 -18.87 -27.27 -25.20
N GLN A 334 -17.91 -26.89 -26.05
CA GLN A 334 -16.50 -27.20 -25.84
C GLN A 334 -15.96 -26.55 -24.55
N GLY A 335 -16.26 -25.28 -24.31
CA GLY A 335 -15.86 -24.60 -23.07
C GLY A 335 -16.47 -25.23 -21.82
N ILE A 336 -17.68 -25.76 -21.91
CA ILE A 336 -18.32 -26.53 -20.83
C ILE A 336 -17.56 -27.84 -20.56
N ASP A 337 -17.18 -28.58 -21.61
CA ASP A 337 -16.40 -29.82 -21.45
C ASP A 337 -14.99 -29.57 -20.91
N GLU A 338 -14.36 -28.47 -21.34
CA GLU A 338 -13.07 -28.01 -20.81
C GLU A 338 -13.18 -27.62 -19.33
N LEU A 339 -14.25 -26.92 -18.94
CA LEU A 339 -14.54 -26.57 -17.56
C LEU A 339 -14.76 -27.82 -16.70
N LYS A 340 -15.54 -28.80 -17.19
CA LYS A 340 -15.73 -30.10 -16.53
C LYS A 340 -14.38 -30.78 -16.28
N THR A 341 -13.54 -30.85 -17.30
CA THR A 341 -12.19 -31.45 -17.21
C THR A 341 -11.33 -30.71 -16.18
N THR A 342 -11.40 -29.39 -16.17
CA THR A 342 -10.67 -28.54 -15.22
C THR A 342 -11.10 -28.80 -13.79
N ILE A 343 -12.41 -28.83 -13.50
CA ILE A 343 -12.95 -29.12 -12.16
C ILE A 343 -12.50 -30.50 -11.69
N LEU A 344 -12.55 -31.51 -12.56
CA LEU A 344 -12.12 -32.87 -12.24
C LEU A 344 -10.61 -33.01 -11.99
N ALA A 345 -9.80 -32.08 -12.51
CA ALA A 345 -8.36 -32.03 -12.25
C ALA A 345 -8.00 -31.28 -10.96
N LEU A 346 -8.97 -30.67 -10.26
CA LEU A 346 -8.72 -30.01 -8.99
C LEU A 346 -8.44 -31.03 -7.89
N ASN A 347 -7.52 -30.72 -6.97
CA ASN A 347 -7.20 -31.56 -5.82
C ASN A 347 -6.85 -30.66 -4.62
N SER A 348 -6.60 -31.26 -3.46
CA SER A 348 -6.24 -30.50 -2.25
C SER A 348 -4.99 -29.64 -2.42
N GLN A 349 -4.02 -30.05 -3.25
CA GLN A 349 -2.86 -29.21 -3.57
C GLN A 349 -3.26 -27.94 -4.36
N ASN A 350 -4.33 -27.98 -5.14
CA ASN A 350 -4.83 -26.80 -5.84
C ASN A 350 -5.51 -25.82 -4.89
N THR A 351 -6.17 -26.30 -3.83
CA THR A 351 -6.72 -25.46 -2.75
C THR A 351 -5.60 -24.76 -1.99
N THR A 352 -4.51 -25.47 -1.64
CA THR A 352 -3.33 -24.84 -1.04
C THR A 352 -2.68 -23.81 -1.98
N LYS A 353 -2.59 -24.09 -3.29
CA LYS A 353 -2.11 -23.13 -4.29
C LYS A 353 -3.01 -21.91 -4.44
N LEU A 354 -4.33 -22.04 -4.22
CA LEU A 354 -5.24 -20.90 -4.17
C LEU A 354 -4.98 -20.05 -2.94
N ILE A 355 -4.92 -20.67 -1.76
CA ILE A 355 -4.59 -20.00 -0.50
C ILE A 355 -3.27 -19.25 -0.64
N GLN A 356 -2.26 -19.88 -1.26
CA GLN A 356 -0.97 -19.27 -1.53
C GLN A 356 -1.03 -18.16 -2.58
N SER A 357 -1.82 -18.33 -3.66
CA SER A 357 -2.04 -17.29 -4.67
C SER A 357 -2.73 -16.05 -4.08
N LEU A 358 -3.68 -16.26 -3.16
CA LEU A 358 -4.31 -15.19 -2.40
C LEU A 358 -3.33 -14.47 -1.50
N GLY A 359 -2.51 -15.20 -0.73
CA GLY A 359 -1.45 -14.58 0.07
C GLY A 359 -0.48 -13.78 -0.80
N ASN A 360 -0.11 -14.30 -1.97
CA ASN A 360 0.73 -13.60 -2.94
C ASN A 360 0.04 -12.39 -3.60
N LEU A 361 -1.29 -12.38 -3.68
CA LEU A 361 -2.09 -11.26 -4.17
C LEU A 361 -2.14 -10.17 -3.11
N THR A 362 -2.44 -10.52 -1.85
CA THR A 362 -2.37 -9.60 -0.70
C THR A 362 -1.02 -8.90 -0.67
N SER A 363 0.08 -9.65 -0.70
CA SER A 363 1.42 -9.05 -0.65
C SER A 363 1.69 -8.10 -1.82
N GLY A 364 1.20 -8.44 -3.02
CA GLY A 364 1.33 -7.56 -4.19
C GLY A 364 0.48 -6.29 -4.10
N ILE A 365 -0.71 -6.37 -3.49
CA ILE A 365 -1.55 -5.20 -3.21
C ILE A 365 -0.84 -4.29 -2.19
N THR A 366 -0.22 -4.84 -1.15
CA THR A 366 0.53 -4.07 -0.16
C THR A 366 1.77 -3.38 -0.74
N GLU A 367 2.50 -4.06 -1.63
CA GLU A 367 3.65 -3.48 -2.33
C GLU A 367 3.21 -2.33 -3.25
N TYR A 368 2.09 -2.51 -3.97
CA TYR A 368 1.51 -1.46 -4.80
C TYR A 368 1.03 -0.23 -4.00
N ASP A 369 0.45 -0.43 -2.81
CA ASP A 369 0.03 0.65 -1.92
C ASP A 369 1.23 1.52 -1.48
N GLN A 370 2.39 0.91 -1.22
CA GLN A 370 3.63 1.65 -0.94
C GLN A 370 4.05 2.52 -2.13
N THR A 371 4.06 1.97 -3.35
CA THR A 371 4.40 2.73 -4.56
C THR A 371 3.42 3.88 -4.82
N MET A 372 2.13 3.66 -4.60
CA MET A 372 1.10 4.70 -4.75
C MET A 372 1.24 5.80 -3.70
N GLY A 373 1.65 5.45 -2.47
CA GLY A 373 2.00 6.42 -1.42
C GLY A 373 3.17 7.33 -1.81
N GLU A 374 4.20 6.78 -2.45
CA GLU A 374 5.34 7.56 -2.96
C GLU A 374 4.92 8.50 -4.11
N HIS A 375 4.08 8.02 -5.03
CA HIS A 375 3.51 8.84 -6.09
C HIS A 375 2.66 9.99 -5.54
N ARG A 376 1.86 9.73 -4.50
CA ARG A 376 1.06 10.77 -3.84
C ARG A 376 1.94 11.87 -3.26
N LEU A 377 3.00 11.49 -2.58
CA LEU A 377 3.97 12.44 -2.01
C LEU A 377 4.60 13.31 -3.12
N ALA A 378 4.97 12.70 -4.25
CA ALA A 378 5.56 13.43 -5.38
C ALA A 378 4.58 14.45 -5.99
N VAL A 379 3.30 14.09 -6.14
CA VAL A 379 2.25 15.00 -6.62
C VAL A 379 1.97 16.11 -5.61
N GLU A 380 1.89 15.80 -4.32
CA GLU A 380 1.71 16.79 -3.24
C GLU A 380 2.86 17.82 -3.23
N ILE A 381 4.11 17.36 -3.35
CA ILE A 381 5.29 18.23 -3.44
C ILE A 381 5.20 19.13 -4.68
N PHE A 382 4.88 18.57 -5.85
CA PHE A 382 4.76 19.37 -7.07
C PHE A 382 3.67 20.45 -6.95
N VAL A 383 2.49 20.09 -6.42
CA VAL A 383 1.40 21.06 -6.22
C VAL A 383 1.79 22.16 -5.24
N ASN A 384 2.49 21.81 -4.16
CA ASN A 384 2.95 22.78 -3.17
C ASN A 384 4.06 23.70 -3.71
N ASP A 385 4.95 23.20 -4.57
CA ASP A 385 6.03 23.99 -5.18
C ASP A 385 5.52 24.97 -6.25
N GLN A 386 4.48 24.61 -7.01
CA GLN A 386 3.82 25.50 -7.97
C GLN A 386 3.03 26.64 -7.30
N HIS A 387 2.85 26.63 -5.97
CA HIS A 387 2.31 27.77 -5.21
C HIS A 387 3.37 28.84 -4.88
N SER A 388 4.59 28.76 -5.41
CA SER A 388 5.54 29.88 -5.35
C SER A 388 5.07 31.01 -6.27
N PRO A 389 4.77 32.22 -5.76
CA PRO A 389 4.11 33.25 -6.53
C PRO A 389 5.08 33.87 -7.57
N ILE A 390 4.84 33.58 -8.85
CA ILE A 390 5.28 34.46 -9.94
C ILE A 390 4.22 35.56 -10.05
N GLN A 391 4.58 36.78 -9.66
CA GLN A 391 3.73 37.96 -9.88
C GLN A 391 3.68 38.32 -11.37
N PRO A 392 2.47 38.40 -11.93
CA PRO A 392 2.05 39.62 -12.58
C PRO A 392 0.83 40.21 -11.86
N ASN A 393 0.80 41.55 -11.77
CA ASN A 393 -0.19 42.32 -11.01
C ASN A 393 -1.64 41.96 -11.37
N GLY A 394 -2.28 41.20 -10.47
CA GLY A 394 -3.70 40.91 -10.46
C GLY A 394 -4.02 40.03 -9.27
N GLN A 395 -4.29 40.61 -8.10
CA GLN A 395 -4.65 39.83 -6.92
C GLN A 395 -6.04 39.21 -7.10
N ALA A 396 -6.09 37.90 -7.30
CA ALA A 396 -7.26 37.09 -6.97
C ALA A 396 -7.13 36.63 -5.51
N SER A 397 -8.13 36.93 -4.69
CA SER A 397 -8.23 36.38 -3.33
C SER A 397 -9.15 35.16 -3.38
N GLY A 398 -8.58 33.98 -3.12
CA GLY A 398 -9.34 32.77 -2.83
C GLY A 398 -9.64 32.72 -1.34
N GLN A 399 -10.92 32.55 -0.98
CA GLN A 399 -11.34 32.37 0.41
C GLN A 399 -11.87 30.94 0.54
N VAL A 400 -11.20 30.11 1.35
CA VAL A 400 -11.71 28.79 1.76
C VAL A 400 -12.26 28.90 3.16
N ILE A 401 -13.47 28.37 3.38
CA ILE A 401 -14.06 28.23 4.71
C ILE A 401 -13.84 26.79 5.13
N ILE A 402 -12.89 26.56 6.04
CA ILE A 402 -12.78 25.27 6.73
C ILE A 402 -13.94 25.22 7.73
N THR A 403 -14.95 24.40 7.43
CA THR A 403 -16.22 24.34 8.18
C THR A 403 -16.11 23.76 9.58
N GLY A 404 -14.98 23.14 9.93
CA GLY A 404 -14.70 22.63 11.27
C GLY A 404 -13.65 21.53 11.23
N THR A 405 -12.93 21.34 12.33
CA THR A 405 -12.05 20.18 12.55
C THR A 405 -12.43 19.50 13.86
N CYS A 406 -12.08 18.23 14.00
CA CYS A 406 -12.07 17.48 15.26
C CYS A 406 -10.66 16.93 15.45
N GLY A 407 -10.29 16.72 16.70
CA GLY A 407 -9.03 16.08 17.03
C GLY A 407 -9.08 15.50 18.43
N LEU A 408 -8.11 14.66 18.77
CA LEU A 408 -8.05 13.99 20.06
C LEU A 408 -6.68 14.19 20.68
N THR A 409 -6.67 14.56 21.96
CA THR A 409 -5.44 14.57 22.78
C THR A 409 -5.72 13.98 24.14
N PHE A 410 -4.68 13.39 24.75
CA PHE A 410 -4.70 12.84 26.10
C PHE A 410 -3.81 13.71 27.00
N PRO A 411 -4.36 14.75 27.67
CA PRO A 411 -3.56 15.71 28.43
C PRO A 411 -2.70 15.07 29.53
N ASP A 412 -3.17 13.98 30.12
CA ASP A 412 -2.48 13.27 31.21
C ASP A 412 -1.70 12.02 30.74
N GLY A 413 -1.53 11.88 29.41
CA GLY A 413 -0.93 10.70 28.77
C GLY A 413 -1.96 9.69 28.28
N ASN A 414 -1.56 8.88 27.31
CA ASN A 414 -2.40 7.90 26.62
C ASN A 414 -2.26 6.46 27.16
N SER A 415 -1.73 6.29 28.37
CA SER A 415 -1.50 4.98 28.98
C SER A 415 -2.39 4.78 30.20
N VAL A 416 -3.11 3.65 30.24
CA VAL A 416 -3.91 3.22 31.39
C VAL A 416 -3.20 2.05 32.08
N ASN A 417 -2.86 2.21 33.35
CA ASN A 417 -2.19 1.17 34.14
C ASN A 417 -3.10 0.69 35.27
N TYR A 418 -3.53 -0.56 35.21
CA TYR A 418 -4.39 -1.20 36.22
C TYR A 418 -3.63 -1.80 37.41
N GLY A 419 -2.30 -1.75 37.41
CA GLY A 419 -1.44 -2.32 38.45
C GLY A 419 -1.39 -3.85 38.44
N SER A 420 -0.91 -4.44 39.53
CA SER A 420 -0.85 -5.89 39.71
C SER A 420 -2.19 -6.44 40.18
N LEU A 421 -2.75 -7.38 39.42
CA LEU A 421 -4.02 -8.03 39.71
C LEU A 421 -3.81 -9.52 39.94
N ILE A 422 -4.58 -10.11 40.86
CA ILE A 422 -4.68 -11.56 41.00
C ILE A 422 -5.78 -12.10 40.07
N PRO A 423 -5.72 -13.36 39.62
CA PRO A 423 -6.77 -13.95 38.79
C PRO A 423 -8.16 -13.79 39.42
N ASN A 424 -9.15 -13.45 38.59
CA ASN A 424 -10.55 -13.17 38.94
C ASN A 424 -10.81 -11.91 39.79
N SER A 425 -9.79 -11.06 40.02
CA SER A 425 -10.01 -9.76 40.67
C SER A 425 -10.49 -8.68 39.69
N ILE A 426 -11.11 -7.63 40.22
CA ILE A 426 -11.46 -6.41 39.49
C ILE A 426 -10.49 -5.31 39.94
N SER A 427 -9.93 -4.58 38.99
CA SER A 427 -9.01 -3.48 39.26
C SER A 427 -9.70 -2.27 39.91
N PRO A 428 -8.95 -1.41 40.61
CA PRO A 428 -9.39 -0.05 40.90
C PRO A 428 -9.76 0.70 39.60
N GLN A 429 -10.67 1.66 39.72
CA GLN A 429 -11.03 2.53 38.60
C GLN A 429 -9.86 3.43 38.23
N VAL A 430 -9.57 3.52 36.94
CA VAL A 430 -8.61 4.47 36.36
C VAL A 430 -9.36 5.51 35.53
N THR A 431 -9.00 6.78 35.68
CA THR A 431 -9.58 7.87 34.89
C THR A 431 -8.66 8.17 33.71
N LEU A 432 -9.22 8.26 32.50
CA LEU A 432 -8.54 8.72 31.30
C LEU A 432 -9.22 10.00 30.82
N ASN A 433 -8.43 11.07 30.76
CA ASN A 433 -8.87 12.39 30.33
C ASN A 433 -8.56 12.58 28.85
N MET A 434 -9.54 13.11 28.12
CA MET A 434 -9.44 13.37 26.67
C MET A 434 -9.94 14.77 26.34
N THR A 435 -9.29 15.45 25.41
CA THR A 435 -9.72 16.78 24.94
C THR A 435 -9.91 16.79 23.43
N ASN A 436 -11.05 17.31 22.96
CA ASN A 436 -11.27 17.56 21.54
C ASN A 436 -10.49 18.83 21.15
N THR A 437 -9.44 18.67 20.35
CA THR A 437 -8.60 19.80 19.90
C THR A 437 -9.12 20.51 18.66
N GLY A 438 -10.23 20.04 18.10
CA GLY A 438 -10.88 20.65 16.97
C GLY A 438 -11.71 21.89 17.30
N THR A 439 -12.46 22.35 16.32
CA THR A 439 -13.31 23.55 16.38
C THR A 439 -14.81 23.24 16.38
N VAL A 440 -15.22 21.99 16.15
CA VAL A 440 -16.62 21.53 16.18
C VAL A 440 -16.81 20.31 17.11
N PRO A 441 -18.02 20.10 17.68
CA PRO A 441 -18.33 18.88 18.40
C PRO A 441 -18.12 17.63 17.53
N ALA A 442 -17.61 16.56 18.15
CA ALA A 442 -17.36 15.28 17.48
C ALA A 442 -18.13 14.13 18.13
N THR A 443 -18.33 13.06 17.38
CA THR A 443 -18.63 11.74 17.96
C THR A 443 -17.31 11.05 18.28
N LEU A 444 -17.14 10.59 19.51
CA LEU A 444 -15.96 9.82 19.93
C LEU A 444 -16.35 8.35 20.04
N GLN A 445 -15.63 7.51 19.29
CA GLN A 445 -15.75 6.06 19.31
C GLN A 445 -14.51 5.42 19.92
N VAL A 446 -14.67 4.22 20.47
CA VAL A 446 -13.58 3.42 21.01
C VAL A 446 -13.72 1.94 20.68
N SER A 447 -12.60 1.29 20.40
CA SER A 447 -12.48 -0.16 20.27
C SER A 447 -11.18 -0.63 20.94
N GLY A 448 -10.97 -1.94 21.07
CA GLY A 448 -9.71 -2.45 21.59
C GLY A 448 -9.40 -3.89 21.21
N SER A 449 -8.15 -4.28 21.46
CA SER A 449 -7.66 -5.65 21.24
C SER A 449 -7.90 -6.55 22.45
N ASP A 450 -7.67 -7.84 22.29
CA ASP A 450 -7.41 -8.73 23.44
C ASP A 450 -6.16 -8.27 24.21
N TRP A 451 -6.06 -8.71 25.47
CA TRP A 451 -4.87 -8.51 26.30
C TRP A 451 -3.81 -9.54 25.91
N LEU A 452 -2.68 -9.06 25.40
CA LEU A 452 -1.60 -9.90 24.88
C LEU A 452 -0.42 -9.94 25.86
N ASP A 453 0.27 -11.07 25.94
CA ASP A 453 1.57 -11.15 26.61
C ASP A 453 2.72 -10.57 25.75
N GLY A 454 3.95 -10.59 26.26
CA GLY A 454 5.14 -10.11 25.52
C GLY A 454 5.48 -10.91 24.25
N SER A 455 4.81 -12.05 24.02
CA SER A 455 4.91 -12.88 22.81
C SER A 455 3.69 -12.75 21.91
N SER A 456 2.82 -11.76 22.16
CA SER A 456 1.57 -11.51 21.41
C SER A 456 0.52 -12.62 21.52
N ASN A 457 0.56 -13.49 22.54
CA ASN A 457 -0.51 -14.46 22.76
C ASN A 457 -1.63 -13.84 23.60
N PRO A 458 -2.91 -14.06 23.25
CA PRO A 458 -4.04 -13.55 24.02
C PRO A 458 -4.13 -14.27 25.38
N GLN A 459 -4.18 -13.48 26.44
CA GLN A 459 -4.30 -13.93 27.83
C GLN A 459 -5.65 -13.56 28.44
N MET A 460 -6.30 -12.49 27.98
CA MET A 460 -7.67 -12.10 28.35
C MET A 460 -8.40 -11.49 27.15
N PHE A 461 -9.71 -11.73 27.05
CA PHE A 461 -10.54 -11.13 26.00
C PHE A 461 -10.67 -9.60 26.19
N VAL A 462 -10.85 -8.87 25.08
CA VAL A 462 -11.07 -7.41 25.07
C VAL A 462 -12.18 -6.96 26.02
N ASN A 463 -13.26 -7.76 26.09
CA ASN A 463 -14.45 -7.47 26.90
C ASN A 463 -14.26 -7.60 28.41
N ARG A 464 -13.04 -7.90 28.87
CA ARG A 464 -12.64 -7.82 30.27
C ARG A 464 -12.31 -6.40 30.71
N THR A 465 -12.06 -5.50 29.76
CA THR A 465 -11.97 -4.07 30.00
C THR A 465 -13.34 -3.45 29.87
N HIS A 466 -13.75 -2.65 30.85
CA HIS A 466 -15.01 -1.95 30.86
C HIS A 466 -14.79 -0.44 31.05
N TYR A 467 -15.61 0.37 30.38
CA TYR A 467 -15.53 1.83 30.41
C TYR A 467 -16.89 2.50 30.50
N ASN A 468 -16.90 3.75 30.96
CA ASN A 468 -18.08 4.62 30.90
C ASN A 468 -17.64 6.10 31.03
N VAL A 469 -18.46 7.04 30.56
CA VAL A 469 -18.32 8.50 30.77
C VAL A 469 -18.81 8.95 32.15
N THR A 470 -19.40 8.04 32.93
CA THR A 470 -19.80 8.28 34.32
C THR A 470 -19.10 7.28 35.25
N SER A 471 -18.61 7.76 36.40
CA SER A 471 -18.01 6.91 37.42
C SER A 471 -19.04 5.89 37.94
N GLY A 472 -18.59 4.68 38.28
CA GLY A 472 -19.47 3.61 38.71
C GLY A 472 -18.73 2.29 38.95
N THR A 473 -19.46 1.27 39.37
CA THR A 473 -18.92 -0.09 39.54
C THR A 473 -18.70 -0.77 38.18
N TYR A 474 -17.84 -1.79 38.14
CA TYR A 474 -17.52 -2.55 36.93
C TYR A 474 -18.76 -3.01 36.13
N VAL A 475 -19.79 -3.51 36.82
CA VAL A 475 -21.03 -4.01 36.19
C VAL A 475 -21.93 -2.91 35.62
N GLN A 476 -21.70 -1.64 35.97
CA GLN A 476 -22.43 -0.48 35.43
C GLN A 476 -21.72 0.15 34.22
N LYS A 477 -20.59 -0.42 33.80
CA LYS A 477 -19.77 0.06 32.68
C LYS A 477 -19.97 -0.85 31.47
N SER A 478 -19.83 -0.27 30.29
CA SER A 478 -19.93 -1.00 29.02
C SER A 478 -18.67 -1.84 28.81
N PRO A 479 -18.79 -3.12 28.41
CA PRO A 479 -17.64 -3.93 28.01
C PRO A 479 -17.06 -3.42 26.70
N LEU A 480 -15.74 -3.24 26.65
CA LEU A 480 -15.01 -2.91 25.44
C LEU A 480 -15.13 -4.04 24.42
N GLN A 481 -15.25 -3.68 23.14
CA GLN A 481 -15.37 -4.62 22.03
C GLN A 481 -14.22 -4.44 21.04
N SER A 482 -14.05 -5.43 20.16
CA SER A 482 -13.08 -5.41 19.05
C SER A 482 -13.55 -4.59 17.84
N PHE A 483 -14.66 -3.87 17.98
CA PHE A 483 -15.24 -3.00 16.96
C PHE A 483 -15.66 -1.68 17.61
N ASP A 484 -15.81 -0.64 16.80
CA ASP A 484 -16.05 0.71 17.29
C ASP A 484 -17.39 0.83 18.03
N GLN A 485 -17.30 1.33 19.26
CA GLN A 485 -18.44 1.64 20.11
C GLN A 485 -18.47 3.14 20.39
N ILE A 486 -19.65 3.74 20.34
CA ILE A 486 -19.81 5.16 20.67
C ILE A 486 -19.57 5.36 22.17
N LEU A 487 -18.55 6.16 22.48
CA LEU A 487 -18.24 6.58 23.85
C LEU A 487 -19.05 7.84 24.21
N THR A 488 -19.13 8.82 23.31
CA THR A 488 -20.04 9.98 23.42
C THR A 488 -20.40 10.53 22.04
N ASN A 489 -21.64 11.01 21.88
CA ASN A 489 -22.12 11.69 20.66
C ASN A 489 -21.82 13.20 20.65
N SER A 490 -21.25 13.75 21.73
CA SER A 490 -21.03 15.19 21.88
C SER A 490 -19.72 15.47 22.60
N PHE A 491 -18.60 15.17 21.93
CA PHE A 491 -17.28 15.52 22.42
C PHE A 491 -16.94 16.97 22.03
N ASN A 492 -17.24 17.90 22.94
CA ASN A 492 -17.17 19.34 22.65
C ASN A 492 -15.71 19.86 22.60
N PRO A 493 -15.40 20.80 21.68
CA PRO A 493 -14.10 21.46 21.59
C PRO A 493 -13.60 22.02 22.92
N ALA A 494 -12.30 21.87 23.19
CA ALA A 494 -11.63 22.43 24.36
C ALA A 494 -12.26 22.05 25.72
N THR A 495 -13.05 20.98 25.77
CA THR A 495 -13.57 20.41 27.02
C THR A 495 -12.85 19.11 27.35
N ILE A 496 -12.54 18.91 28.63
CA ILE A 496 -11.99 17.65 29.13
C ILE A 496 -13.17 16.69 29.31
N LEU A 497 -13.15 15.58 28.59
CA LEU A 497 -14.01 14.43 28.82
C LEU A 497 -13.26 13.45 29.72
N GLU A 498 -13.80 13.23 30.92
CA GLU A 498 -13.32 12.20 31.82
C GLU A 498 -14.00 10.86 31.47
N THR A 499 -13.20 9.80 31.36
CA THR A 499 -13.70 8.44 31.17
C THR A 499 -13.13 7.49 32.21
N PHE A 500 -13.92 6.52 32.61
CA PHE A 500 -13.67 5.73 33.81
C PHE A 500 -13.58 4.25 33.48
N TRP A 501 -12.39 3.70 33.62
CA TRP A 501 -11.99 2.38 33.13
C TRP A 501 -11.71 1.40 34.27
N GLN A 502 -12.10 0.14 34.09
CA GLN A 502 -11.78 -0.98 35.00
C GLN A 502 -11.53 -2.26 34.19
N LEU A 503 -10.75 -3.16 34.77
CA LEU A 503 -10.39 -4.45 34.20
C LEU A 503 -10.78 -5.57 35.17
N GLN A 504 -11.39 -6.63 34.67
CA GLN A 504 -11.56 -7.87 35.42
C GLN A 504 -10.58 -8.94 34.92
N ALA A 505 -9.66 -9.37 35.78
CA ALA A 505 -8.54 -10.25 35.45
C ALA A 505 -8.95 -11.72 35.28
N ILE A 506 -9.87 -12.02 34.36
CA ILE A 506 -10.25 -13.40 34.00
C ILE A 506 -9.34 -13.88 32.87
N LEU A 507 -8.34 -14.67 33.24
CA LEU A 507 -7.35 -15.24 32.34
C LEU A 507 -7.92 -16.41 31.54
N MET A 508 -7.55 -16.51 30.26
CA MET A 508 -7.79 -17.69 29.42
C MET A 508 -7.01 -18.90 29.94
N ASN A 509 -5.77 -18.69 30.38
CA ASN A 509 -4.98 -19.65 31.13
C ASN A 509 -4.86 -19.19 32.59
N PRO A 510 -5.58 -19.81 33.55
CA PRO A 510 -5.53 -19.44 34.96
C PRO A 510 -4.14 -19.53 35.62
N SER A 511 -3.18 -20.21 35.00
CA SER A 511 -1.80 -20.35 35.49
C SER A 511 -0.84 -19.27 34.96
N PHE A 512 -1.29 -18.38 34.07
CA PHE A 512 -0.44 -17.35 33.51
C PHE A 512 0.05 -16.36 34.58
N ILE A 513 1.35 -16.08 34.57
CA ILE A 513 2.00 -15.06 35.39
C ILE A 513 2.87 -14.22 34.46
N GLY A 514 2.60 -12.92 34.36
CA GLY A 514 3.36 -12.03 33.49
C GLY A 514 2.65 -10.71 33.28
N THR A 515 3.27 -9.85 32.48
CA THR A 515 2.67 -8.60 32.01
C THR A 515 1.80 -8.86 30.79
N THR A 516 0.66 -8.19 30.72
CA THR A 516 -0.19 -8.18 29.53
C THR A 516 -0.48 -6.74 29.13
N THR A 517 -0.69 -6.52 27.84
CA THR A 517 -0.98 -5.21 27.25
C THR A 517 -2.21 -5.31 26.35
N GLN A 518 -3.07 -4.31 26.39
CA GLN A 518 -4.19 -4.13 25.47
C GLN A 518 -4.00 -2.81 24.73
N THR A 519 -4.25 -2.82 23.42
CA THR A 519 -4.33 -1.61 22.61
C THR A 519 -5.78 -1.14 22.55
N MET A 520 -6.01 0.16 22.71
CA MET A 520 -7.32 0.79 22.58
C MET A 520 -7.22 1.86 21.49
N ASP A 521 -8.14 1.82 20.53
CA ASP A 521 -8.21 2.74 19.41
C ASP A 521 -9.37 3.72 19.63
N PHE A 522 -9.09 5.02 19.48
CA PHE A 522 -10.05 6.08 19.68
C PHE A 522 -10.22 6.88 18.38
N THR A 523 -11.46 6.95 17.89
CA THR A 523 -11.78 7.60 16.61
C THR A 523 -12.70 8.79 16.85
N THR A 524 -12.32 9.97 16.38
CA THR A 524 -13.17 11.17 16.39
C THR A 524 -13.77 11.42 15.02
N ILE A 525 -15.09 11.53 14.95
CA ILE A 525 -15.85 11.78 13.72
C ILE A 525 -16.53 13.15 13.82
N CYS A 526 -16.19 14.02 12.86
CA CYS A 526 -16.93 15.20 12.46
C CYS A 526 -17.87 14.80 11.31
#